data_AF-A0A7Z1N3V0-F1
#
_entry.id   AF-A0A7Z1N3V0-F1
#
_cell.length_a   1.000
_cell.length_b   1.000
_cell.length_c   1.000
_cell.angle_alpha   90.00
_cell.angle_beta   90.00
_cell.angle_gamma   90.00
#
_symmetry.space_group_name_H-M   'P 1'
#
loop_
_entity.id
_entity.type
_entity.pdbx_description
1 polymer ?
#
loop_
_entity_poly.entity_id
_entity_poly.type
_entity_poly.pdbx_seq_one_letter_code
_entity_poly.pdbx_strand_id
1 'polypeptide(L)'
;MPNILYKIDNQYPYFTKNEKKIAQFILNYPHKVVNMTSQEIANQLETSSTSIIRLSKKVTSGGFNELKTRLSKFLPKEVTQYNVELVDNESTISLKNKLHSRSK
;
A
#
# COMPACT_ATOMS: atom_id res chain seq x y z
N MET A 1 17.21 0.48 -6.72
CA MET A 1 15.86 0.81 -7.27
C MET A 1 15.48 2.19 -6.73
N PRO A 2 15.17 3.20 -7.55
CA PRO A 2 14.89 4.55 -7.05
C PRO A 2 13.56 4.59 -6.27
N ASN A 3 13.50 5.43 -5.24
CA ASN A 3 12.32 5.66 -4.42
C ASN A 3 11.14 6.13 -5.30
N ILE A 4 10.05 5.37 -5.32
CA ILE A 4 8.90 5.67 -6.19
C ILE A 4 8.17 6.93 -5.76
N LEU A 5 8.13 7.24 -4.46
CA LEU A 5 7.53 8.46 -3.93
C LEU A 5 8.32 9.68 -4.42
N TYR A 6 9.65 9.63 -4.33
CA TYR A 6 10.54 10.68 -4.85
C TYR A 6 10.37 10.90 -6.36
N LYS A 7 10.17 9.82 -7.14
CA LYS A 7 9.88 9.93 -8.57
C LYS A 7 8.55 10.63 -8.83
N ILE A 8 7.50 10.25 -8.09
CA ILE A 8 6.16 10.86 -8.24
C ILE A 8 6.22 12.34 -7.88
N ASP A 9 6.89 12.70 -6.79
CA ASP A 9 7.03 14.08 -6.31
C ASP A 9 7.75 14.99 -7.34
N ASN A 10 8.88 14.53 -7.88
CA ASN A 10 9.61 15.26 -8.93
C ASN A 10 8.82 15.43 -10.24
N GLN A 11 7.97 14.47 -10.59
CA GLN A 11 7.14 14.55 -11.79
C GLN A 11 5.83 15.32 -11.56
N TYR A 12 5.43 15.50 -10.30
CA TYR A 12 4.16 16.09 -9.90
C TYR A 12 3.88 17.46 -10.55
N PRO A 13 4.83 18.41 -10.65
CA PRO A 13 4.57 19.71 -11.26
C PRO A 13 4.01 19.64 -12.69
N TYR A 14 4.41 18.62 -13.45
CA TYR A 14 4.08 18.42 -14.87
C TYR A 14 2.85 17.54 -15.11
N PHE A 15 2.21 17.06 -14.04
CA PHE A 15 0.97 16.29 -14.14
C PHE A 15 -0.23 17.18 -14.47
N THR A 16 -1.18 16.62 -15.22
CA THR A 16 -2.49 17.24 -15.43
C THR A 16 -3.25 17.36 -14.10
N LYS A 17 -4.31 18.18 -14.06
CA LYS A 17 -5.13 18.34 -12.84
C LYS A 17 -5.60 17.00 -12.25
N ASN A 18 -6.07 16.07 -13.10
CA ASN A 18 -6.54 14.78 -12.62
C ASN A 18 -5.39 13.86 -12.17
N GLU A 19 -4.26 13.87 -12.88
CA GLU A 19 -3.07 13.14 -12.45
C GLU A 19 -2.51 13.66 -11.12
N LYS A 20 -2.50 14.99 -10.90
CA LYS A 20 -2.12 15.61 -9.63
C LYS A 20 -3.02 15.14 -8.49
N LYS A 21 -4.34 15.10 -8.68
CA LYS A 21 -5.30 14.56 -7.69
C LYS A 21 -4.92 13.14 -7.25
N ILE A 22 -4.60 12.27 -8.20
CA ILE A 22 -4.24 10.87 -7.93
C ILE A 22 -2.85 10.77 -7.30
N ALA A 23 -1.85 11.49 -7.84
CA ALA A 23 -0.49 11.51 -7.33
C ALA A 23 -0.43 12.05 -5.89
N GLN A 24 -1.19 13.11 -5.58
CA GLN A 24 -1.31 13.67 -4.24
C GLN A 24 -1.83 12.62 -3.27
N PHE A 25 -2.85 11.85 -3.66
CA PHE A 25 -3.39 10.78 -2.83
C PHE A 25 -2.35 9.70 -2.53
N ILE A 26 -1.55 9.31 -3.54
CA ILE A 26 -0.47 8.34 -3.38
C ILE A 26 0.63 8.86 -2.45
N LEU A 27 1.03 10.12 -2.59
CA LEU A 27 2.06 10.76 -1.77
C LEU A 27 1.61 10.92 -0.31
N ASN A 28 0.35 11.30 -0.09
CA ASN A 28 -0.19 11.56 1.25
C ASN A 28 -0.58 10.26 1.99
N TYR A 29 -1.03 9.22 1.27
CA TYR A 29 -1.55 7.99 1.86
C TYR A 29 -0.96 6.69 1.26
N PRO A 30 0.38 6.55 1.18
CA PRO A 30 1.00 5.40 0.50
C PRO A 30 0.67 4.05 1.16
N HIS A 31 0.56 4.01 2.50
CA HIS A 31 0.10 2.82 3.25
C HIS A 31 -1.32 2.40 2.89
N LYS A 32 -2.21 3.35 2.63
CA LYS A 32 -3.57 3.03 2.22
C LYS A 32 -3.59 2.47 0.80
N VAL A 33 -2.83 3.09 -0.11
CA VAL A 33 -2.78 2.71 -1.53
C VAL A 33 -2.33 1.27 -1.75
N VAL A 34 -1.36 0.77 -0.97
CA VAL A 34 -0.89 -0.62 -1.13
C VAL A 34 -1.99 -1.67 -0.86
N ASN A 35 -2.98 -1.31 -0.04
CA ASN A 35 -4.09 -2.16 0.35
C ASN A 35 -5.39 -1.88 -0.45
N MET A 36 -5.36 -0.95 -1.40
CA MET A 36 -6.51 -0.61 -2.23
C MET A 36 -6.41 -1.18 -3.65
N THR A 37 -7.57 -1.37 -4.27
CA THR A 37 -7.77 -1.60 -5.69
C THR A 37 -7.83 -0.26 -6.44
N SER A 38 -7.63 -0.31 -7.77
CA SER A 38 -7.77 0.90 -8.59
C SER A 38 -9.19 1.48 -8.57
N GLN A 39 -10.20 0.64 -8.34
CA GLN A 39 -11.61 1.00 -8.27
C GLN A 39 -11.93 1.73 -6.96
N GLU A 40 -11.40 1.26 -5.82
CA GLU A 40 -11.58 1.95 -4.53
C GLU A 40 -10.92 3.33 -4.53
N ILE A 41 -9.72 3.45 -5.10
CA ILE A 41 -9.05 4.76 -5.24
C ILE A 41 -9.85 5.65 -6.19
N ALA A 42 -10.36 5.10 -7.29
CA ALA A 42 -11.19 5.82 -8.24
C ALA A 42 -12.46 6.38 -7.59
N ASN A 43 -13.16 5.57 -6.80
CA ASN A 43 -14.34 5.98 -6.06
C ASN A 43 -14.00 7.05 -5.02
N GLN A 44 -12.93 6.85 -4.24
CA GLN A 44 -12.52 7.81 -3.21
C GLN A 44 -12.12 9.18 -3.79
N LEU A 45 -11.60 9.21 -5.02
CA LEU A 45 -11.15 10.44 -5.68
C LEU A 45 -12.14 10.97 -6.71
N GLU A 46 -13.31 10.37 -6.88
CA GLU A 46 -14.28 10.73 -7.94
C GLU A 46 -13.58 10.84 -9.31
N THR A 47 -12.95 9.74 -9.72
CA THR A 47 -12.26 9.61 -11.02
C THR A 47 -12.48 8.21 -11.58
N SER A 48 -12.00 7.92 -12.80
CA SER A 48 -12.04 6.57 -13.36
C SER A 48 -10.86 5.70 -12.92
N SER A 49 -11.09 4.40 -12.74
CA SER A 49 -10.04 3.39 -12.49
C SER A 49 -8.99 3.37 -13.61
N THR A 50 -9.42 3.58 -14.86
CA THR A 50 -8.53 3.76 -16.02
C THR A 50 -7.56 4.92 -15.84
N SER A 51 -7.95 6.01 -15.19
CA SER A 51 -7.03 7.13 -14.91
C SER A 51 -5.99 6.76 -13.87
N ILE A 52 -6.36 5.98 -12.85
CA ILE A 52 -5.41 5.42 -11.87
C ILE A 52 -4.39 4.52 -12.58
N ILE A 53 -4.86 3.63 -13.45
CA ILE A 53 -4.01 2.69 -14.21
C ILE A 53 -3.08 3.45 -15.15
N ARG A 54 -3.56 4.46 -15.88
CA ARG A 54 -2.74 5.28 -16.78
C ARG A 54 -1.64 6.03 -16.04
N LEU A 55 -1.97 6.71 -14.93
CA LEU A 55 -0.95 7.38 -14.12
C LEU A 55 0.08 6.36 -13.61
N SER A 56 -0.39 5.21 -13.10
CA SER A 56 0.51 4.16 -12.60
C SER A 56 1.46 3.66 -13.69
N LYS A 57 0.98 3.47 -14.92
CA LYS A 57 1.81 3.12 -16.09
C LYS A 57 2.80 4.22 -16.48
N LYS A 58 2.41 5.48 -16.30
CA LYS A 58 3.27 6.65 -16.54
C LYS A 58 4.43 6.72 -15.54
N VAL A 59 4.20 6.36 -14.27
CA VAL A 59 5.23 6.41 -13.22
C VAL A 59 6.00 5.08 -13.05
N THR A 60 5.42 3.95 -13.47
CA THR A 60 6.02 2.60 -13.41
C THR A 60 5.62 1.77 -14.63
N SER A 61 6.55 1.05 -15.26
CA SER A 61 6.29 0.26 -16.48
C SER A 61 5.24 -0.83 -16.29
N GLY A 62 5.21 -1.49 -15.14
CA GLY A 62 4.29 -2.56 -14.77
C GLY A 62 2.95 -2.07 -14.21
N GLY A 63 2.67 -0.77 -14.30
CA GLY A 63 1.37 -0.20 -13.93
C GLY A 63 1.05 -0.29 -12.44
N PHE A 64 -0.24 -0.41 -12.12
CA PHE A 64 -0.72 -0.25 -10.74
C PHE A 64 -0.15 -1.30 -9.77
N ASN A 65 0.00 -2.55 -10.20
CA ASN A 65 0.58 -3.59 -9.33
C ASN A 65 2.05 -3.34 -9.04
N GLU A 66 2.85 -2.93 -10.04
CA GLU A 66 4.26 -2.55 -9.79
C GLU A 66 4.35 -1.33 -8.87
N LEU A 67 3.48 -0.33 -9.07
CA LEU A 67 3.40 0.83 -8.17
C LEU A 67 3.20 0.39 -6.71
N LYS A 68 2.21 -0.48 -6.44
CA LYS A 68 1.98 -1.00 -5.07
C LYS A 68 3.19 -1.74 -4.52
N THR A 69 3.78 -2.66 -5.29
CA THR A 69 4.99 -3.39 -4.89
C THR A 69 6.15 -2.45 -4.56
N ARG A 70 6.33 -1.38 -5.34
CA ARG A 70 7.39 -0.39 -5.09
C ARG A 70 7.10 0.46 -3.86
N LEU A 71 5.85 0.85 -3.64
CA LEU A 71 5.44 1.57 -2.43
C LEU A 71 5.73 0.73 -1.18
N SER A 72 5.31 -0.55 -1.17
CA SER A 72 5.51 -1.47 -0.03
C SER A 72 6.97 -1.63 0.41
N LYS A 73 7.95 -1.39 -0.49
CA LYS A 73 9.38 -1.48 -0.14
C LYS A 73 9.87 -0.29 0.71
N PHE A 74 9.18 0.84 0.68
CA PHE A 74 9.57 2.07 1.40
C PHE A 74 8.69 2.35 2.61
N LEU A 75 7.61 1.59 2.75
CA LEU A 75 6.76 1.65 3.93
C LEU A 75 7.37 0.76 5.02
N PRO A 76 7.38 1.19 6.30
CA PRO A 76 7.67 0.30 7.40
C PRO A 76 6.86 -0.97 7.23
N LYS A 77 7.50 -2.13 7.36
CA LYS A 77 6.75 -3.39 7.46
C LYS A 77 5.81 -3.19 8.64
N GLU A 78 4.50 -3.27 8.39
CA GLU A 78 3.57 -3.45 9.49
C GLU A 78 4.09 -4.66 10.26
N VAL A 79 4.35 -4.48 11.56
CA VAL A 79 4.60 -5.60 12.45
C VAL A 79 3.33 -6.41 12.38
N THR A 80 3.30 -7.41 11.50
CA THR A 80 2.23 -8.40 11.46
C THR A 80 2.13 -8.94 12.87
N GLN A 81 1.05 -8.58 13.57
CA GLN A 81 0.71 -9.26 14.81
C GLN A 81 0.51 -10.74 14.45
N TYR A 82 1.57 -11.51 14.69
CA TYR A 82 1.61 -12.96 14.79
C TYR A 82 0.93 -13.73 13.66
N ASN A 83 1.68 -14.04 12.61
CA ASN A 83 1.52 -15.33 11.94
C ASN A 83 2.02 -16.40 12.95
N VAL A 84 1.16 -16.84 13.87
CA VAL A 84 1.39 -18.11 14.55
C VAL A 84 1.18 -19.18 13.49
N GLU A 85 2.26 -19.66 12.89
CA GLU A 85 2.24 -21.00 12.33
C GLU A 85 1.88 -21.94 13.49
N LEU A 86 0.69 -22.53 13.45
CA LEU A 86 0.34 -23.60 14.37
C LEU A 86 1.25 -24.77 14.02
N VAL A 87 2.34 -24.90 14.76
CA VAL A 87 3.16 -26.10 14.76
C VAL A 87 2.41 -27.11 15.62
N ASP A 88 1.97 -28.22 15.02
CA ASP A 88 1.47 -29.35 15.80
C ASP A 88 2.56 -29.76 16.81
N ASN A 89 2.17 -29.92 18.09
CA ASN A 89 3.00 -30.03 19.31
C ASN A 89 3.39 -28.75 20.09
N GLU A 90 2.62 -27.65 20.02
CA GLU A 90 2.80 -26.57 21.01
C GLU A 90 2.43 -27.02 22.45
N SER A 91 3.37 -26.87 23.38
CA SER A 91 3.18 -27.15 24.82
C SER A 91 2.14 -26.21 25.47
N THR A 92 1.40 -26.71 26.46
CA THR A 92 0.29 -26.03 27.16
C THR A 92 0.66 -24.67 27.78
N ILE A 93 1.96 -24.41 27.98
CA ILE A 93 2.50 -23.15 28.48
C ILE A 93 2.35 -22.00 27.44
N SER A 94 2.46 -22.30 26.14
CA SER A 94 2.32 -21.32 25.05
C SER A 94 0.88 -20.78 24.97
N LEU A 95 -0.12 -21.64 25.18
CA LEU A 95 -1.54 -21.29 25.15
C LEU A 95 -1.93 -20.34 26.30
N LYS A 96 -1.35 -20.51 27.50
CA LYS A 96 -1.65 -19.67 28.67
C LYS A 96 -1.21 -18.22 28.46
N ASN A 97 -0.06 -18.00 27.82
CA ASN A 97 0.45 -16.66 27.53
C ASN A 97 -0.37 -15.95 26.45
N LYS A 98 -0.84 -16.70 25.43
CA LYS A 98 -1.73 -16.18 24.37
C LYS A 98 -3.15 -15.86 24.87
N LEU A 99 -3.62 -16.50 25.95
CA LEU A 99 -4.92 -16.19 26.56
C LEU A 99 -4.85 -14.93 27.43
N HIS A 100 -3.77 -14.75 28.19
CA HIS A 100 -3.61 -13.58 29.07
C HIS A 100 -3.48 -12.25 28.31
N SER A 101 -2.95 -12.28 27.08
CA SER A 101 -2.90 -11.10 26.21
C SER A 101 -4.24 -10.74 25.56
N ARG A 102 -5.31 -11.54 25.75
CA ARG A 102 -6.66 -11.28 25.22
C ARG A 102 -7.58 -10.53 26.19
N SER A 103 -7.13 -10.27 27.43
CA SER A 103 -7.97 -9.67 28.49
C SER A 103 -7.50 -8.28 28.93
N LYS A 104 -6.79 -7.55 28.07
CA LYS A 104 -6.58 -6.10 28.20
C LYS A 104 -6.69 -5.43 26.86
#